data_AF-A0A2S9GRR8-F1
#
_entry.id   AF-A0A2S9GRR8-F1
#
_cell.length_a   1.000
_cell.length_b   1.000
_cell.length_c   1.000
_cell.angle_alpha   90.00
_cell.angle_beta   90.00
_cell.angle_gamma   90.00
#
_symmetry.space_group_name_H-M   'P 1'
#
loop_
_entity.id
_entity.type
_entity.pdbx_description
1 polymer ?
#
loop_
_entity_poly.entity_id
_entity_poly.type
_entity_poly.pdbx_seq_one_letter_code
_entity_poly.pdbx_strand_id
1 'polypeptide(L)' 'IGTGSTGVQMIPVVAREAGHLTVFQRSPAYTLPWQVRSFEPGELDELKARYPAIRAAQREHPVGAARL' A
#
# COMPACT_ATOMS: atom_id res chain seq x y z
N ILE A 1 -9.26 -17.22 -5.88
CA ILE A 1 -8.09 -18.08 -6.21
C ILE A 1 -6.89 -17.16 -6.39
N GLY A 2 -5.76 -17.48 -5.78
CA GLY A 2 -4.55 -16.64 -5.81
C GLY A 2 -4.42 -15.75 -4.58
N THR A 3 -3.18 -15.64 -4.07
CA THR A 3 -2.83 -14.89 -2.85
C THR A 3 -1.63 -13.95 -3.09
N GLY A 4 -1.47 -13.45 -4.31
CA GLY A 4 -0.58 -12.32 -4.61
C GLY A 4 -1.14 -10.98 -4.11
N SER A 5 -0.58 -9.85 -4.54
CA SER A 5 -0.98 -8.50 -4.07
C SER A 5 -2.49 -8.26 -4.15
N THR A 6 -3.12 -8.59 -5.29
CA THR A 6 -4.58 -8.47 -5.45
C THR A 6 -5.36 -9.32 -4.46
N GLY A 7 -4.93 -10.56 -4.21
CA GLY A 7 -5.59 -11.45 -3.26
C GLY A 7 -5.47 -10.95 -1.83
N VAL A 8 -4.26 -10.59 -1.39
CA VAL A 8 -4.00 -10.05 -0.06
C VAL A 8 -4.84 -8.80 0.22
N GLN A 9 -5.05 -7.93 -0.78
CA GLN A 9 -5.87 -6.73 -0.62
C GLN A 9 -7.38 -7.03 -0.65
N MET A 10 -7.85 -7.91 -1.55
CA MET A 10 -9.29 -8.16 -1.71
C MET A 10 -9.90 -9.12 -0.69
N ILE A 11 -9.16 -10.16 -0.26
CA ILE A 11 -9.65 -11.17 0.70
C ILE A 11 -10.23 -10.52 1.97
N PRO A 12 -9.57 -9.57 2.67
CA PRO A 12 -10.12 -8.97 3.88
C PRO A 12 -11.31 -8.02 3.64
N VAL A 13 -11.55 -7.58 2.41
CA VAL A 13 -12.74 -6.81 2.04
C VAL A 13 -13.91 -7.77 1.81
N VAL A 14 -13.73 -8.78 0.95
CA VAL A 14 -14.76 -9.76 0.61
C VAL A 14 -15.19 -10.60 1.81
N ALA A 15 -14.26 -10.93 2.71
CA ALA A 15 -14.56 -11.70 3.92
C ALA A 15 -15.56 -11.02 4.87
N ARG A 16 -15.77 -9.69 4.75
CA ARG A 16 -16.76 -8.96 5.56
C ARG A 16 -18.19 -9.17 5.10
N GLU A 17 -18.38 -9.52 3.83
CA GLU A 17 -19.69 -9.62 3.19
C GLU A 17 -20.08 -11.07 2.92
N ALA A 18 -19.11 -11.94 2.68
CA ALA A 18 -19.37 -13.35 2.38
C ALA A 18 -19.74 -14.14 3.64
N GLY A 19 -20.85 -14.88 3.60
CA GLY A 19 -21.18 -15.85 4.66
C GLY A 19 -20.14 -16.97 4.80
N HIS A 20 -19.44 -17.31 3.72
CA HIS A 20 -18.27 -18.17 3.72
C HIS A 20 -17.33 -17.80 2.58
N LEU A 21 -16.01 -17.80 2.82
CA LEU A 21 -14.99 -17.53 1.82
C LEU A 21 -13.91 -18.62 1.83
N THR A 22 -13.78 -19.35 0.72
CA THR A 22 -12.67 -20.30 0.50
C THR A 22 -11.57 -19.65 -0.33
N VAL A 23 -10.35 -19.62 0.21
CA VAL A 23 -9.17 -19.06 -0.48
C VAL A 23 -8.26 -20.18 -0.97
N PHE A 24 -8.15 -20.31 -2.29
CA PHE A 24 -7.22 -21.25 -2.92
C PHE A 24 -5.85 -20.59 -3.13
N GLN A 25 -4.85 -21.01 -2.35
CA GLN A 25 -3.46 -20.55 -2.42
C GLN A 25 -2.59 -21.58 -3.13
N ARG A 26 -1.73 -21.13 -4.06
CA ARG A 26 -0.67 -21.98 -4.64
C ARG A 26 0.67 -21.79 -3.95
N SER A 27 1.15 -20.54 -3.89
CA SER A 27 2.39 -20.16 -3.23
C SER A 27 2.10 -18.96 -2.31
N PRO A 28 2.49 -18.99 -1.04
CA PRO A 28 2.25 -17.88 -0.12
C PRO A 28 3.12 -16.66 -0.49
N ALA A 29 2.51 -15.47 -0.48
CA ALA A 29 3.26 -14.23 -0.60
C ALA A 29 3.81 -13.82 0.78
N TYR A 30 5.06 -13.32 0.81
CA TYR A 30 5.55 -12.56 1.95
C TYR A 30 4.80 -11.21 2.01
N THR A 31 4.28 -10.85 3.17
CA THR A 31 3.51 -9.63 3.37
C THR A 31 3.91 -8.95 4.67
N LEU A 32 3.97 -7.62 4.66
CA LEU A 32 4.22 -6.79 5.84
C LEU A 32 2.91 -6.07 6.21
N PRO A 33 2.67 -5.83 7.51
CA PRO A 33 1.53 -5.02 7.92
C PRO A 33 1.68 -3.60 7.37
N TRP A 34 0.59 -3.06 6.86
CA TRP A 34 0.53 -1.67 6.41
C TRP A 34 -0.52 -0.92 7.22
N GLN A 35 -0.12 0.13 7.92
CA GLN A 35 -1.03 1.00 8.65
C GLN A 35 -1.47 2.13 7.72
N VAL A 36 -2.65 1.98 7.11
CA VAL A 36 -3.28 3.07 6.36
C VAL A 36 -3.90 4.03 7.37
N ARG A 37 -3.53 5.31 7.28
CA ARG A 37 -4.21 6.41 7.97
C ARG A 37 -4.60 7.50 6.98
N SER A 38 -5.61 8.28 7.35
CA SER A 38 -5.87 9.56 6.68
C SER A 38 -4.69 10.51 6.89
N PHE A 39 -4.49 11.42 5.94
CA PHE A 39 -3.58 12.54 6.14
C PHE A 39 -4.11 13.44 7.26
N GLU A 40 -3.20 13.98 8.07
CA GLU A 40 -3.55 15.03 9.02
C GLU A 40 -3.91 16.32 8.28
N PRO A 41 -4.73 17.22 8.86
CA PRO A 41 -5.01 18.53 8.27
C PRO A 41 -3.71 19.27 7.89
N GLY A 42 -3.61 19.73 6.64
CA GLY A 42 -2.43 20.44 6.13
C GLY A 42 -1.26 19.55 5.68
N GLU A 43 -1.18 18.27 6.10
CA GLU A 43 -0.05 17.38 5.75
C GLU A 43 0.13 17.23 4.24
N LEU A 44 -0.99 17.11 3.50
CA LEU A 44 -0.96 17.00 2.05
C LEU A 44 -0.49 18.31 1.38
N ASP A 45 -0.84 19.46 1.95
CA ASP A 45 -0.45 20.76 1.40
C ASP A 45 1.03 21.03 1.62
N GLU A 46 1.57 20.69 2.80
CA GLU A 46 3.01 20.70 3.07
C GLU A 46 3.79 19.75 2.15
N LEU A 47 3.21 18.59 1.82
CA LEU A 47 3.82 17.66 0.87
C LEU A 47 3.88 18.28 -0.53
N LYS A 48 2.80 18.91 -0.98
CA LYS A 48 2.71 19.57 -2.29
C LYS A 48 3.65 20.76 -2.38
N ALA A 49 3.79 21.55 -1.32
CA ALA A 49 4.73 22.67 -1.27
C ALA A 49 6.19 22.20 -1.47
N ARG A 50 6.52 20.98 -1.05
CA ARG A 50 7.87 20.37 -1.17
C ARG A 50 8.03 19.42 -2.35
N TYR A 51 7.02 19.29 -3.22
CA TYR A 51 7.01 18.28 -4.28
C TYR A 51 8.25 18.32 -5.18
N PRO A 52 8.79 19.50 -5.60
CA PRO A 52 10.00 19.55 -6.41
C PRO A 52 11.21 18.88 -5.73
N ALA A 53 11.41 19.14 -4.44
CA ALA A 53 12.50 18.57 -3.66
C ALA A 53 12.33 17.05 -3.48
N ILE A 54 11.10 16.60 -3.19
CA ILE A 54 10.79 15.16 -3.07
C ILE A 54 11.07 14.45 -4.40
N ARG A 55 10.68 15.03 -5.53
CA ARG A 55 10.94 14.42 -6.84
C ARG A 55 12.42 14.41 -7.22
N ALA A 56 13.19 15.43 -6.84
CA ALA A 56 14.64 15.41 -7.01
C ALA A 56 15.27 14.26 -6.23
N ALA A 57 14.94 14.15 -4.93
CA ALA A 57 15.45 13.09 -4.07
C ALA A 57 15.02 11.68 -4.56
N GLN A 58 13.78 11.51 -5.05
CA GLN A 58 13.33 10.23 -5.62
C GLN A 58 14.14 9.82 -6.85
N ARG A 59 14.53 10.76 -7.72
CA ARG A 59 15.35 10.46 -8.91
C ARG A 59 16.77 10.03 -8.55
N GLU A 60 17.30 10.54 -7.44
CA GLU A 60 18.64 10.22 -6.95
C GLU A 60 18.67 8.91 -6.13
N HIS A 61 17.52 8.46 -5.61
CA HIS A 61 17.44 7.28 -4.77
C HIS A 61 17.45 5.96 -5.59
N PRO A 62 18.22 4.92 -5.19
CA PRO A 62 18.40 3.67 -5.96
C PRO A 62 17.10 2.93 -6.35
N VAL A 63 16.05 3.07 -5.55
CA VAL A 63 14.74 2.43 -5.78
C VAL A 63 13.59 3.44 -5.87
N GLY A 64 13.89 4.74 -6.03
CA GLY A 64 12.86 5.77 -6.14
C GLY A 64 12.16 6.15 -4.82
N ALA A 65 12.64 5.65 -3.68
CA ALA A 65 12.08 5.92 -2.37
C ALA A 65 12.76 7.12 -1.70
N ALA A 66 12.13 8.29 -1.70
CA ALA A 66 12.60 9.46 -0.93
C ALA A 66 11.60 9.92 0.13
N ARG A 67 10.64 9.05 0.46
CA ARG A 67 9.76 9.20 1.60
C ARG A 67 9.51 7.82 2.21
N LEU A 68 10.42 7.41 3.08
CA LEU A 68 10.19 6.44 4.15
C LEU A 68 10.53 7.16 5.46
#